data_AF-A0A2D8ZSB9-F1
#
_entry.id   AF-A0A2D8ZSB9-F1
#
_cell.length_a   1.000
_cell.length_b   1.000
_cell.length_c   1.000
_cell.angle_alpha   90.00
_cell.angle_beta   90.00
_cell.angle_gamma   90.00
#
_symmetry.space_group_name_H-M   'P 1'
#
loop_
_entity.id
_entity.type
_entity.pdbx_description
1 polymer ?
#
loop_
_entity_poly.entity_id
_entity_poly.type
_entity_poly.pdbx_seq_one_letter_code
_entity_poly.pdbx_strand_id
1 'polypeptide(L)'
;MDFPDLSASERKRMAEVEDRLRGESGRLPSDSELRRRVEFLETSGVAIQSRDRIDRRWAIAFLVLATPAVVITHYDAFGIELAPVTENIILGSVFAPLFVLAAWHTIKFRKLPVSAKNAELEIKLIKNILNRRDHER
;
A
#
# COMPACT_ATOMS: atom_id res chain seq x y z
N MET A 1 9.63 -1.61 23.92
CA MET A 1 8.35 -1.07 23.42
C MET A 1 7.24 -1.73 24.23
N ASP A 2 6.62 -1.00 25.16
CA ASP A 2 5.64 -1.57 26.10
C ASP A 2 4.23 -1.43 25.52
N PHE A 3 3.86 -2.41 24.68
CA PHE A 3 2.49 -2.58 24.21
C PHE A 3 2.01 -3.99 24.58
N PRO A 4 1.59 -4.21 25.84
CA PRO A 4 1.26 -5.54 26.36
C PRO A 4 0.08 -6.17 25.60
N ASP A 5 -0.83 -5.35 25.08
CA ASP A 5 -2.06 -5.79 24.40
C ASP A 5 -1.85 -6.19 22.92
N LEU A 6 -0.64 -6.01 22.37
CA LEU A 6 -0.38 -6.34 20.96
C LEU A 6 0.05 -7.79 20.80
N SER A 7 -0.53 -8.47 19.81
CA SER A 7 -0.07 -9.78 19.37
C SER A 7 1.36 -9.70 18.80
N ALA A 8 2.07 -10.83 18.72
CA ALA A 8 3.44 -10.88 18.19
C ALA A 8 3.54 -10.32 16.76
N SER A 9 2.52 -10.54 15.93
CA SER A 9 2.47 -10.03 14.55
C SER A 9 2.26 -8.51 14.50
N GLU A 10 1.47 -7.94 15.40
CA GLU A 10 1.26 -6.50 15.51
C GLU A 10 2.48 -5.78 16.04
N ARG A 11 3.20 -6.38 17.00
CA ARG A 11 4.49 -5.84 17.47
C ARG A 11 5.52 -5.77 16.36
N LYS A 12 5.60 -6.81 15.51
CA LYS A 12 6.49 -6.81 14.34
C LYS A 12 6.13 -5.68 13.37
N ARG A 13 4.84 -5.53 13.04
CA ARG A 13 4.37 -4.42 12.18
C ARG A 13 4.66 -3.05 12.80
N MET A 14 4.53 -2.93 14.13
CA MET A 14 4.80 -1.68 14.82
C MET A 14 6.28 -1.31 14.79
N ALA A 15 7.19 -2.29 14.92
CA ALA A 15 8.63 -2.08 14.73
C ALA A 15 8.94 -1.63 13.30
N GLU A 16 8.35 -2.27 12.29
CA GLU A 16 8.49 -1.86 10.88
C GLU A 16 7.99 -0.42 10.63
N VAL A 17 6.91 -0.01 11.30
CA VAL A 17 6.40 1.37 11.24
C VAL A 17 7.37 2.33 11.93
N GLU A 18 7.94 1.96 13.07
CA GLU A 18 8.93 2.77 13.77
C GLU A 18 10.19 2.99 12.92
N ASP A 19 10.73 1.91 12.33
CA ASP A 19 11.88 1.98 11.43
C ASP A 19 11.60 2.90 10.23
N ARG A 20 10.39 2.79 9.66
CA ARG A 20 9.95 3.68 8.60
C ARG A 20 9.86 5.14 9.03
N LEU A 21 9.40 5.41 10.26
CA LEU A 21 9.34 6.77 10.81
C LEU A 21 10.74 7.36 11.02
N ARG A 22 11.70 6.53 11.43
CA ARG A 22 13.11 6.93 11.59
C ARG A 22 13.78 7.24 10.25
N GLY A 23 13.34 6.56 9.19
CA GLY A 23 13.86 6.72 7.83
C GLY A 23 15.38 6.48 7.76
N GLU A 24 16.02 7.06 6.75
CA GLU A 24 17.48 6.93 6.55
C GLU A 24 18.30 7.59 7.66
N SER A 25 17.72 8.54 8.39
CA SER A 25 18.40 9.26 9.46
C SER A 25 18.60 8.42 10.73
N GLY A 26 17.86 7.32 10.88
CA GLY A 26 17.82 6.50 12.11
C GLY A 26 17.23 7.22 13.33
N ARG A 27 16.88 8.51 13.22
CA ARG A 27 16.34 9.34 14.28
C ARG A 27 14.84 9.49 14.12
N LEU A 28 14.14 9.47 15.26
CA LEU A 28 12.70 9.74 15.26
C LEU A 28 12.42 11.19 14.84
N PRO A 29 11.33 11.44 14.09
CA PRO A 29 10.94 12.79 13.67
C PRO A 29 10.69 13.73 14.86
N SER A 30 10.66 15.03 14.55
CA SER A 30 10.35 16.06 15.53
C SER A 30 8.90 15.97 16.03
N ASP A 31 8.61 16.51 17.22
CA ASP A 31 7.26 16.44 17.80
C ASP A 31 6.21 17.12 16.92
N SER A 32 6.56 18.21 16.23
CA SER A 32 5.67 18.92 15.31
C SER A 32 5.33 18.07 14.09
N GLU A 33 6.29 17.35 13.51
CA GLU A 33 6.07 16.42 12.40
C GLU A 33 5.23 15.21 12.81
N LEU A 34 5.50 14.66 14.00
CA LEU A 34 4.74 13.56 14.57
C LEU A 34 3.27 13.95 14.81
N ARG A 35 3.01 15.13 15.39
CA ARG A 35 1.65 15.65 15.59
C ARG A 35 0.92 15.88 14.27
N ARG A 36 1.60 16.49 13.28
CA ARG A 36 1.05 16.70 11.92
C ARG A 36 0.71 15.38 11.23
N ARG A 37 1.53 14.34 11.45
CA ARG A 37 1.28 13.00 10.89
C ARG A 37 0.05 12.35 11.53
N VAL A 38 -0.12 12.45 12.84
CA VAL A 38 -1.33 11.96 13.54
C VAL A 38 -2.57 12.65 13.02
N GLU A 39 -2.57 13.98 12.93
CA GLU A 39 -3.69 14.76 12.41
C GLU A 39 -4.05 14.33 10.97
N PHE A 40 -3.04 14.11 10.12
CA PHE A 40 -3.25 13.58 8.78
C PHE A 40 -3.88 12.18 8.79
N LEU A 41 -3.43 11.27 9.67
CA LEU A 41 -3.96 9.91 9.74
C LEU A 41 -5.39 9.87 10.27
N GLU A 42 -5.71 10.68 11.28
CA GLU A 42 -7.05 10.79 11.86
C GLU A 42 -8.05 11.40 10.86
N THR A 43 -7.65 12.43 10.13
CA THR A 43 -8.49 13.06 9.08
C THR A 43 -8.62 12.20 7.83
N SER A 44 -7.66 11.31 7.56
CA SER A 44 -7.63 10.47 6.35
C SER A 44 -8.34 9.11 6.50
N GLY A 45 -9.02 8.83 7.62
CA GLY A 45 -9.65 7.52 7.87
C GLY A 45 -10.56 7.02 6.72
N VAL A 46 -11.38 7.91 6.15
CA VAL A 46 -12.26 7.59 5.00
C VAL A 46 -11.44 7.32 3.72
N ALA A 47 -10.35 8.04 3.51
CA ALA A 47 -9.45 7.83 2.37
C ALA A 47 -8.70 6.49 2.49
N ILE A 48 -8.35 6.07 3.71
CA ILE A 48 -7.67 4.80 3.98
C ILE A 48 -8.62 3.60 3.75
N GLN A 49 -9.87 3.69 4.19
CA GLN A 49 -10.87 2.65 3.93
C GLN A 49 -11.26 2.55 2.45
N SER A 50 -11.29 3.69 1.74
CA SER A 50 -11.55 3.67 0.30
C SER A 50 -10.39 3.06 -0.48
N ARG A 51 -9.14 3.29 -0.08
CA ARG A 51 -7.95 2.64 -0.64
C ARG A 51 -8.07 1.12 -0.59
N ASP A 52 -8.37 0.55 0.58
CA ASP A 52 -8.40 -0.91 0.76
C ASP A 52 -9.47 -1.58 -0.14
N ARG A 53 -10.62 -0.91 -0.30
CA ARG A 53 -11.66 -1.31 -1.26
C ARG A 53 -11.20 -1.21 -2.71
N ILE A 54 -10.46 -0.17 -3.06
CA ILE A 54 -9.96 0.07 -4.41
C ILE A 54 -8.85 -0.93 -4.73
N ASP A 55 -7.90 -1.17 -3.82
CA ASP A 55 -6.84 -2.18 -3.94
C ASP A 55 -7.42 -3.58 -4.22
N ARG A 56 -8.46 -3.98 -3.47
CA ARG A 56 -9.13 -5.27 -3.71
C ARG A 56 -9.81 -5.34 -5.08
N ARG A 57 -10.46 -4.27 -5.53
CA ARG A 57 -11.09 -4.20 -6.85
C ARG A 57 -10.05 -4.23 -7.98
N TRP A 58 -8.90 -3.58 -7.79
CA TRP A 58 -7.77 -3.65 -8.71
C TRP A 58 -7.19 -5.05 -8.81
N ALA A 59 -6.97 -5.73 -7.70
CA ALA A 59 -6.48 -7.10 -7.70
C ALA A 59 -7.41 -8.03 -8.49
N ILE A 60 -8.73 -7.87 -8.34
CA ILE A 60 -9.73 -8.63 -9.11
C ILE A 60 -9.66 -8.28 -10.60
N ALA A 61 -9.64 -6.98 -10.95
CA ALA A 61 -9.55 -6.55 -12.35
C ALA A 61 -8.28 -7.05 -13.04
N PHE A 62 -7.15 -7.03 -12.33
CA PHE A 62 -5.88 -7.55 -12.82
C PHE A 62 -5.94 -9.06 -13.06
N LEU A 63 -6.52 -9.83 -12.14
CA LEU A 63 -6.75 -11.27 -12.32
C LEU A 63 -7.63 -11.58 -13.53
N VAL A 64 -8.72 -10.83 -13.72
CA VAL A 64 -9.64 -11.02 -14.84
C VAL A 64 -8.95 -10.70 -16.18
N LEU A 65 -8.09 -9.69 -16.23
CA LEU A 65 -7.37 -9.29 -17.44
C LEU A 65 -6.11 -10.12 -17.72
N ALA A 66 -5.46 -10.67 -16.69
CA ALA A 66 -4.34 -11.58 -16.84
C ALA A 66 -4.76 -12.91 -17.49
N THR A 67 -6.00 -13.36 -17.26
CA THR A 67 -6.51 -14.63 -17.78
C THR A 67 -6.51 -14.68 -19.33
N PRO A 68 -7.09 -13.69 -20.05
CA PRO A 68 -6.98 -13.62 -21.51
C PRO A 68 -5.52 -13.51 -22.00
N ALA A 69 -4.66 -12.77 -21.30
CA ALA A 69 -3.25 -12.62 -21.69
C ALA A 69 -2.49 -13.97 -21.63
N VAL A 70 -2.82 -14.83 -20.66
CA VAL A 70 -2.26 -16.20 -20.58
C VAL A 70 -2.78 -17.07 -21.73
N VAL A 71 -4.08 -16.98 -22.06
CA VAL A 71 -4.66 -17.72 -23.20
C VAL A 71 -4.04 -17.28 -24.53
N ILE A 72 -3.78 -15.98 -24.70
CA ILE A 72 -3.08 -15.45 -25.87
C ILE A 72 -1.64 -15.97 -25.90
N THR A 73 -0.87 -15.88 -24.82
CA THR A 73 0.52 -16.39 -24.85
C THR A 73 0.65 -17.91 -25.04
N HIS A 74 -0.46 -18.66 -24.96
CA HIS A 74 -0.52 -20.11 -25.18
C HIS A 74 -1.50 -20.50 -26.31
N TYR A 75 -1.80 -19.59 -27.24
CA TYR A 75 -2.82 -19.80 -28.28
C TYR A 75 -2.48 -20.99 -29.21
N ASP A 76 -1.19 -21.32 -29.37
CA ASP A 76 -0.72 -22.46 -30.17
C ASP A 76 -1.30 -23.78 -29.67
N ALA A 77 -1.51 -23.91 -28.34
CA ALA A 77 -2.11 -25.10 -27.73
C ALA A 77 -3.61 -25.27 -28.09
N PHE A 78 -4.23 -24.23 -28.63
CA PHE A 78 -5.63 -24.19 -29.06
C PHE A 78 -5.80 -24.25 -30.59
N GLY A 79 -4.71 -24.42 -31.35
CA GLY A 79 -4.74 -24.52 -32.81
C GLY A 79 -5.10 -23.20 -33.53
N ILE A 80 -4.84 -22.07 -32.90
CA ILE A 80 -5.03 -20.73 -33.46
C ILE A 80 -3.69 -20.27 -34.03
N GLU A 81 -3.67 -19.65 -35.21
CA GLU A 81 -2.47 -19.00 -35.74
C GLU A 81 -2.63 -17.49 -35.65
N LEU A 82 -1.79 -16.82 -34.86
CA LEU A 82 -1.75 -15.37 -34.73
C LEU A 82 -0.43 -14.83 -35.27
N ALA A 83 -0.49 -13.79 -36.09
CA ALA A 83 0.72 -13.08 -36.48
C ALA A 83 1.37 -12.42 -35.25
N PRO A 84 2.70 -12.42 -35.11
CA PRO A 84 3.40 -11.84 -33.94
C PRO A 84 3.07 -10.37 -33.69
N VAL A 85 2.76 -9.61 -34.74
CA VAL A 85 2.32 -8.22 -34.65
C VAL A 85 0.96 -8.12 -33.95
N THR A 86 0.02 -9.01 -34.27
CA THR A 86 -1.31 -9.05 -33.67
C THR A 86 -1.22 -9.44 -32.19
N GLU A 87 -0.38 -10.41 -31.85
CA GLU A 87 -0.11 -10.80 -30.46
C GLU A 87 0.39 -9.62 -29.62
N ASN A 88 1.41 -8.90 -30.12
CA ASN A 88 1.96 -7.74 -29.44
C ASN A 88 0.95 -6.59 -29.28
N ILE A 89 0.08 -6.37 -30.27
CA ILE A 89 -0.99 -5.36 -30.18
C ILE A 89 -2.01 -5.75 -29.11
N ILE A 90 -2.42 -7.02 -29.06
CA ILE A 90 -3.39 -7.49 -28.06
C ILE A 90 -2.76 -7.43 -26.65
N LEU A 91 -1.53 -7.93 -26.47
CA LEU A 91 -0.83 -7.84 -25.18
C LEU A 91 -0.63 -6.39 -24.76
N GLY A 92 -0.17 -5.52 -25.68
CA GLY A 92 0.02 -4.09 -25.41
C GLY A 92 -1.29 -3.40 -25.01
N SER A 93 -2.39 -3.68 -25.70
CA SER A 93 -3.71 -3.09 -25.38
C SER A 93 -4.30 -3.58 -24.05
N VAL A 94 -3.99 -4.80 -23.62
CA VAL A 94 -4.42 -5.34 -22.32
C VAL A 94 -3.54 -4.80 -21.17
N PHE A 95 -2.22 -4.79 -21.36
CA PHE A 95 -1.28 -4.44 -20.29
C PHE A 95 -1.06 -2.94 -20.12
N ALA A 96 -1.06 -2.13 -21.19
CA ALA A 96 -0.80 -0.69 -21.06
C ALA A 96 -1.81 0.04 -20.15
N PRO A 97 -3.14 -0.18 -20.25
CA PRO A 97 -4.11 0.42 -19.33
C PRO A 97 -3.88 -0.04 -17.88
N LEU A 98 -3.53 -1.32 -17.67
CA LEU A 98 -3.23 -1.86 -16.35
C LEU A 98 -2.03 -1.15 -15.72
N PHE A 99 -0.94 -0.96 -16.47
CA PHE A 99 0.25 -0.27 -15.99
C PHE A 99 -0.01 1.22 -15.69
N VAL A 100 -0.72 1.92 -16.57
CA VAL A 100 -1.08 3.34 -16.35
C VAL A 100 -1.92 3.49 -15.08
N LEU A 101 -2.91 2.63 -14.91
CA LEU A 101 -3.80 2.69 -13.75
C LEU A 101 -3.10 2.24 -12.46
N ALA A 102 -2.22 1.24 -12.51
CA ALA A 102 -1.39 0.83 -11.39
C ALA A 102 -0.41 1.94 -10.96
N ALA A 103 0.21 2.63 -11.91
CA ALA A 103 1.07 3.78 -11.63
C ALA A 103 0.28 4.93 -10.99
N TRP A 104 -0.90 5.27 -11.55
CA TRP A 104 -1.80 6.27 -10.98
C TRP A 104 -2.22 5.92 -9.55
N HIS A 105 -2.62 4.67 -9.31
CA HIS A 105 -2.99 4.16 -8.01
C HIS A 105 -1.83 4.30 -7.01
N THR A 106 -0.64 3.88 -7.41
CA THR A 106 0.58 3.97 -6.59
C THR A 106 0.88 5.41 -6.20
N ILE A 107 0.80 6.36 -7.15
CA ILE A 107 1.03 7.79 -6.88
C ILE A 107 -0.03 8.34 -5.93
N LYS A 108 -1.32 8.08 -6.21
CA LYS A 108 -2.46 8.60 -5.44
C LYS A 108 -2.44 8.15 -3.98
N PHE A 109 -2.03 6.90 -3.74
CA PHE A 109 -2.08 6.29 -2.40
C PHE A 109 -0.69 6.18 -1.72
N ARG A 110 0.38 6.69 -2.34
CA ARG A 110 1.77 6.59 -1.84
C ARG A 110 1.93 7.04 -0.39
N LYS A 111 1.24 8.11 0.00
CA LYS A 111 1.36 8.73 1.34
C LYS A 111 0.43 8.14 2.39
N LEU A 112 -0.52 7.32 1.96
CA LEU A 112 -1.51 6.69 2.83
C LEU A 112 -0.95 5.39 3.40
N PRO A 113 -1.34 5.00 4.61
CA PRO A 113 -1.04 3.68 5.15
C PRO A 113 -1.74 2.60 4.31
N VAL A 114 -1.15 1.40 4.31
CA VAL A 114 -1.63 0.24 3.53
C VAL A 114 -3.02 -0.21 3.99
N SER A 115 -3.34 -0.03 5.28
CA SER A 115 -4.64 -0.41 5.84
C SER A 115 -5.02 0.50 7.00
N ALA A 116 -6.31 0.50 7.34
CA ALA A 116 -6.81 1.20 8.53
C ALA A 116 -6.16 0.68 9.82
N LYS A 117 -5.94 -0.64 9.91
CA LYS A 117 -5.26 -1.26 11.05
C LYS A 117 -3.81 -0.77 11.19
N ASN A 118 -3.09 -0.62 10.08
CA ASN A 118 -1.73 -0.08 10.12
C ASN A 118 -1.72 1.40 10.49
N ALA A 119 -2.73 2.18 10.07
CA ALA A 119 -2.90 3.57 10.47
C ALA A 119 -3.11 3.69 11.99
N GLU A 120 -3.95 2.84 12.55
CA GLU A 120 -4.24 2.81 13.99
C GLU A 120 -2.99 2.45 14.82
N LEU A 121 -2.20 1.47 14.37
CA LEU A 121 -0.92 1.13 14.99
C LEU A 121 0.07 2.30 14.90
N GLU A 122 0.15 2.99 13.76
CA GLU A 122 1.01 4.18 13.58
C GLU A 122 0.58 5.31 14.51
N ILE A 123 -0.73 5.59 14.65
CA ILE A 123 -1.26 6.59 15.59
C ILE A 123 -0.91 6.19 17.03
N LYS A 124 -1.14 4.93 17.43
CA LYS A 124 -0.87 4.43 18.78
C LYS A 124 0.62 4.55 19.12
N LEU A 125 1.50 4.26 18.17
CA LEU A 125 2.94 4.41 18.31
C LEU A 125 3.33 5.89 18.50
N ILE A 126 2.87 6.77 17.61
CA ILE A 126 3.22 8.19 17.66
C ILE A 126 2.71 8.84 18.96
N LYS A 127 1.48 8.55 19.37
CA LYS A 127 0.92 9.05 20.65
C LYS A 127 1.74 8.59 21.86
N ASN A 128 2.23 7.34 21.87
CA ASN A 128 3.10 6.85 22.94
C ASN A 128 4.45 7.59 22.96
N ILE A 129 5.08 7.81 21.80
CA ILE A 129 6.35 8.56 21.68
C ILE A 129 6.17 9.99 22.20
N LEU A 130 5.11 10.68 21.77
CA LEU A 130 4.82 12.04 22.22
C LEU A 130 4.55 12.09 23.73
N ASN A 131 3.73 11.18 24.26
CA ASN A 131 3.45 11.12 25.69
C ASN A 131 4.74 10.90 26.52
N ARG A 132 5.65 10.02 26.09
CA ARG A 132 6.94 9.82 26.77
C ARG A 132 7.78 11.10 26.76
N ARG A 133 7.91 11.76 25.61
CA ARG A 133 8.67 13.02 25.49
C ARG A 133 8.05 14.16 26.28
N ASP A 134 6.72 14.23 26.36
CA ASP A 134 6.00 15.25 27.11
C ASP A 134 6.12 15.00 28.64
N HIS A 135 6.38 13.77 29.10
CA HIS A 135 6.65 13.44 30.51
C HIS A 135 8.13 13.63 30.92
N GLU A 136 9.04 13.64 29.96
CA GLU A 136 10.48 13.86 30.18
C GLU A 136 10.87 15.36 30.20
N ARG A 137 9.92 16.25 29.91
CA ARG A 137 10.07 17.72 29.97
C ARG A 137 9.48 18.29 31.26
#